data_AF-A0A5J4UWW6-F1
#
_entry.id   AF-A0A5J4UWW6-F1
#
_cell.length_a   1.000
_cell.length_b   1.000
_cell.length_c   1.000
_cell.angle_alpha   90.00
_cell.angle_beta   90.00
_cell.angle_gamma   90.00
#
_symmetry.space_group_name_H-M   'P 1'
#
loop_
_entity.id
_entity.type
_entity.pdbx_description
1 polymer ?
#
loop_
_entity_poly.entity_id
_entity_poly.type
_entity_poly.pdbx_seq_one_letter_code
_entity_poly.pdbx_strand_id
1 'polypeptide(L)'
;MENNNQQQFVQLVVEPEFEITTTQPWRIRRIADGFMPSISRSTDGYMQVSMGKHLYGIHRLVALQFIPNDDPEHKIQVDHVSRIKTDNQLGNLRWVTPSQNNLNKGQYHRNNIEQIYVNDIDDESIVVN
;
A
#
# COMPACT_ATOMS: atom_id res chain seq x y z
N MET A 1 -30.63 -2.65 -20.72
CA MET A 1 -29.99 -3.31 -19.57
C MET A 1 -29.08 -2.27 -18.95
N GLU A 2 -29.51 -1.65 -17.86
CA GLU A 2 -28.77 -0.58 -17.19
C GLU A 2 -27.49 -1.19 -16.59
N ASN A 3 -26.33 -0.77 -17.11
CA ASN A 3 -25.04 -1.10 -16.53
C ASN A 3 -24.89 -0.33 -15.21
N ASN A 4 -25.54 -0.81 -14.15
CA ASN A 4 -25.35 -0.34 -12.78
C ASN A 4 -24.02 -0.83 -12.19
N ASN A 5 -22.92 -0.65 -12.94
CA ASN A 5 -21.55 -0.72 -12.43
C ASN A 5 -21.23 0.56 -11.65
N GLN A 6 -22.09 0.91 -10.69
CA GLN A 6 -21.81 1.99 -9.77
C GLN A 6 -20.78 1.50 -8.76
N GLN A 7 -19.57 2.01 -8.91
CA GLN A 7 -18.48 1.76 -7.99
C GLN A 7 -18.87 2.28 -6.60
N GLN A 8 -18.79 1.42 -5.59
CA GLN A 8 -19.13 1.79 -4.21
C GLN A 8 -18.01 2.63 -3.60
N PHE A 9 -18.38 3.64 -2.83
CA PHE A 9 -17.44 4.46 -2.06
C PHE A 9 -17.57 4.16 -0.57
N VAL A 10 -16.45 4.24 0.14
CA VAL A 10 -16.37 4.13 1.61
C VAL A 10 -15.57 5.29 2.16
N GLN A 11 -15.99 5.79 3.31
CA GLN A 11 -15.28 6.88 4.00
C GLN A 11 -13.84 6.47 4.33
N LEU A 12 -12.90 7.38 4.09
CA LEU A 12 -11.50 7.17 4.40
C LEU A 12 -11.25 7.25 5.91
N VAL A 13 -10.50 6.27 6.43
CA VAL A 13 -10.11 6.25 7.86
C VAL A 13 -9.17 7.40 8.22
N VAL A 14 -8.25 7.75 7.31
CA VAL A 14 -7.21 8.76 7.56
C VAL A 14 -7.64 10.19 7.30
N GLU A 15 -8.67 10.38 6.47
CA GLU A 15 -9.20 11.68 6.05
C GLU A 15 -10.73 11.58 5.94
N PRO A 16 -11.47 11.69 7.07
CA PRO A 16 -12.91 11.40 7.11
C PRO A 16 -13.78 12.31 6.24
N GLU A 17 -13.25 13.44 5.76
CA GLU A 17 -13.95 14.33 4.82
C GLU A 17 -14.02 13.77 3.39
N PHE A 18 -13.26 12.69 3.12
CA PHE A 18 -13.14 12.05 1.82
C PHE A 18 -13.59 10.60 1.88
N GLU A 19 -13.94 10.06 0.72
CA GLU A 19 -14.28 8.67 0.50
C GLU A 19 -13.53 8.12 -0.71
N ILE A 20 -13.23 6.83 -0.68
CA ILE A 20 -12.49 6.09 -1.70
C ILE A 20 -13.34 4.93 -2.23
N THR A 21 -13.15 4.58 -3.50
CA THR A 21 -13.81 3.41 -4.08
C THR A 21 -13.36 2.09 -3.43
N THR A 22 -14.27 1.13 -3.30
CA THR A 22 -13.98 -0.21 -2.75
C THR A 22 -13.13 -1.08 -3.67
N THR A 23 -13.16 -0.79 -4.97
CA THR A 23 -12.42 -1.51 -6.01
C THR A 23 -11.68 -0.54 -6.93
N GLN A 24 -10.79 -1.08 -7.78
CA GLN A 24 -10.14 -0.29 -8.82
C GLN A 24 -11.07 0.03 -10.01
N PRO A 25 -10.82 1.13 -10.75
CA PRO A 25 -9.75 2.11 -10.53
C PRO A 25 -10.00 2.95 -9.28
N TRP A 26 -8.96 3.23 -8.50
CA TRP A 26 -9.08 4.02 -7.28
C TRP A 26 -9.56 5.43 -7.60
N ARG A 27 -10.72 5.80 -7.07
CA ARG A 27 -11.25 7.16 -7.14
C ARG A 27 -11.48 7.66 -5.72
N ILE A 28 -11.14 8.91 -5.51
CA ILE A 28 -11.30 9.60 -4.23
C ILE A 28 -12.16 10.82 -4.50
N ARG A 29 -13.11 11.08 -3.61
CA ARG A 29 -13.92 12.29 -3.66
C ARG A 29 -14.18 12.84 -2.26
N ARG A 30 -14.32 14.16 -2.16
CA ARG A 30 -14.75 14.83 -0.94
C ARG A 30 -16.26 14.66 -0.78
N ILE A 31 -16.69 14.34 0.44
CA ILE A 31 -18.10 14.05 0.74
C ILE A 31 -18.97 15.30 0.60
N ALA A 32 -18.45 16.47 1.00
CA ALA A 32 -19.22 17.71 1.07
C ALA A 32 -19.76 18.20 -0.28
N ASP A 33 -18.98 18.07 -1.35
CA ASP A 33 -19.30 18.67 -2.66
C ASP A 33 -18.95 17.76 -3.86
N GLY A 34 -18.52 16.52 -3.60
CA GLY A 34 -18.14 15.58 -4.65
C GLY A 34 -16.83 15.93 -5.35
N PHE A 35 -16.05 16.88 -4.84
CA PHE A 35 -14.77 17.24 -5.45
C PHE A 35 -13.83 16.04 -5.54
N MET A 36 -13.34 15.76 -6.75
CA MET A 36 -12.44 14.65 -7.01
C MET A 36 -11.01 15.16 -7.22
N PRO A 37 -10.11 15.04 -6.22
CA PRO A 37 -8.72 15.42 -6.41
C PRO A 37 -8.04 14.52 -7.46
N SER A 38 -7.19 15.14 -8.29
CA SER A 38 -6.43 14.42 -9.31
C SER A 38 -5.32 13.58 -8.68
N ILE A 39 -5.24 12.32 -9.09
CA ILE A 39 -4.10 11.44 -8.78
C ILE A 39 -2.97 11.77 -9.75
N SER A 40 -1.76 12.01 -9.22
CA SER A 40 -0.55 12.30 -9.99
C SER A 40 0.58 11.33 -9.64
N ARG A 41 1.62 11.29 -10.48
CA ARG A 41 2.82 10.49 -10.21
C ARG A 41 3.91 11.38 -9.60
N SER A 42 4.52 10.93 -8.51
CA SER A 42 5.66 11.60 -7.89
C SER A 42 6.94 11.44 -8.70
N THR A 43 7.96 12.25 -8.41
CA THR A 43 9.31 12.12 -8.99
C THR A 43 9.92 10.75 -8.73
N ASP A 44 9.62 10.16 -7.56
CA ASP A 44 10.08 8.82 -7.18
C ASP A 44 9.26 7.68 -7.79
N GLY A 45 8.25 8.04 -8.61
CA GLY A 45 7.45 7.11 -9.40
C GLY A 45 6.18 6.58 -8.75
N TYR A 46 5.86 6.99 -7.52
CA TYR A 46 4.66 6.57 -6.79
C TYR A 46 3.42 7.37 -7.22
N MET A 47 2.26 6.72 -7.25
CA MET A 47 0.99 7.45 -7.42
C MET A 47 0.61 8.13 -6.10
N GLN A 48 0.16 9.37 -6.17
CA GLN A 48 -0.18 10.21 -5.02
C GLN A 48 -1.37 11.13 -5.30
N VAL A 49 -2.02 11.58 -4.25
CA VAL A 49 -3.19 12.48 -4.30
C VAL A 49 -3.07 13.52 -3.20
N SER A 50 -3.40 14.76 -3.54
CA SER A 50 -3.47 15.86 -2.57
C SER A 50 -4.89 15.95 -2.01
N MET A 51 -5.03 15.86 -0.70
CA MET A 51 -6.29 16.03 0.02
C MET A 51 -6.08 17.13 1.06
N GLY A 52 -6.66 18.30 0.83
CA GLY A 52 -6.44 19.47 1.67
C GLY A 52 -4.98 19.91 1.69
N LYS A 53 -4.34 19.84 2.87
CA LYS A 53 -2.92 20.20 3.08
C LYS A 53 -1.98 19.00 3.07
N HIS A 54 -2.52 17.80 2.90
CA HIS A 54 -1.77 16.56 3.02
C HIS A 54 -1.63 15.87 1.66
N LEU A 55 -0.45 15.28 1.43
CA LEU A 55 -0.15 14.51 0.25
C LEU A 55 -0.08 13.03 0.63
N TYR A 56 -0.93 12.21 0.02
CA TYR A 56 -1.02 10.79 0.30
C TYR A 56 -0.56 9.97 -0.89
N GLY A 57 0.33 9.01 -0.65
CA GLY A 57 0.63 7.96 -1.64
C GLY A 57 -0.55 6.99 -1.73
N ILE A 58 -0.97 6.65 -2.95
CA ILE A 58 -2.13 5.75 -3.18
C ILE A 58 -1.89 4.38 -2.55
N HIS A 59 -0.70 3.80 -2.69
CA HIS A 59 -0.33 2.54 -2.03
C HIS A 59 -0.57 2.55 -0.52
N ARG A 60 -0.15 3.62 0.18
CA ARG A 60 -0.35 3.74 1.64
C ARG A 60 -1.82 3.94 1.98
N LEU A 61 -2.51 4.80 1.23
CA LEU A 61 -3.93 5.09 1.45
C LEU A 61 -4.77 3.82 1.33
N VAL A 62 -4.54 3.04 0.27
CA VAL A 62 -5.22 1.78 0.01
C VAL A 62 -4.88 0.73 1.08
N ALA A 63 -3.62 0.59 1.45
CA ALA A 63 -3.21 -0.37 2.48
C ALA A 63 -3.82 -0.03 3.86
N LEU A 64 -3.78 1.24 4.27
CA LEU A 64 -4.39 1.71 5.52
C LEU A 64 -5.91 1.48 5.55
N GLN A 65 -6.57 1.56 4.40
CA GLN A 65 -8.03 1.40 4.30
C GLN A 65 -8.48 -0.06 4.25
N PHE A 66 -7.74 -0.93 3.56
CA PHE A 66 -8.25 -2.25 3.14
C PHE A 66 -7.37 -3.43 3.55
N ILE A 67 -6.15 -3.20 4.04
CA ILE A 67 -5.20 -4.27 4.38
C ILE A 67 -4.94 -4.23 5.89
N PRO A 68 -5.48 -5.19 6.66
CA PRO A 68 -5.13 -5.33 8.06
C PRO A 68 -3.62 -5.47 8.24
N ASN A 69 -3.07 -4.76 9.22
CA ASN A 69 -1.67 -4.91 9.61
C ASN A 69 -1.59 -5.89 10.78
N ASP A 70 -0.86 -6.99 10.58
CA ASP A 70 -0.68 -8.07 11.56
C ASP A 70 0.38 -7.76 12.61
N ASP A 71 1.31 -6.84 12.32
CA ASP A 71 2.34 -6.39 13.26
C ASP A 71 2.54 -4.86 13.14
N PRO A 72 1.64 -4.06 13.73
CA PRO A 72 1.68 -2.60 13.61
C PRO A 72 2.90 -1.94 14.28
N GLU A 73 3.56 -2.64 15.22
CA GLU A 73 4.73 -2.12 15.93
C GLU A 73 5.97 -2.13 15.03
N HIS A 74 6.16 -3.20 14.26
CA HIS A 74 7.36 -3.35 13.43
C HIS A 74 7.09 -3.11 11.94
N LYS A 75 5.92 -3.50 11.41
CA LYS A 75 5.57 -3.38 9.99
C LYS A 75 4.91 -2.03 9.69
N ILE A 76 5.72 -0.98 9.79
CA ILE A 76 5.26 0.41 9.66
C ILE A 76 5.31 0.97 8.23
N GLN A 77 5.75 0.17 7.24
CA GLN A 77 5.87 0.59 5.84
C GLN A 77 5.02 -0.25 4.91
N VAL A 78 4.62 0.32 3.77
CA VAL A 78 3.89 -0.39 2.72
C VAL A 78 4.81 -0.57 1.52
N ASP A 79 4.94 -1.80 1.05
CA ASP A 79 5.79 -2.19 -0.08
C ASP A 79 4.95 -2.79 -1.22
N HIS A 80 5.47 -2.68 -2.45
CA HIS A 80 4.90 -3.28 -3.64
C HIS A 80 5.58 -4.63 -3.92
N VAL A 81 4.85 -5.73 -3.85
CA VAL A 81 5.38 -7.08 -4.08
C VAL A 81 6.03 -7.18 -5.47
N SER A 82 5.38 -6.65 -6.51
CA SER A 82 5.88 -6.62 -7.89
C SER A 82 6.93 -5.55 -8.16
N ARG A 83 7.22 -4.66 -7.18
CA ARG A 83 8.05 -3.45 -7.32
C ARG A 83 7.53 -2.41 -8.31
N ILE A 84 6.35 -2.63 -8.90
CA ILE A 84 5.70 -1.67 -9.80
C ILE A 84 4.94 -0.66 -8.94
N LYS A 85 5.57 0.50 -8.71
CA LYS A 85 5.05 1.58 -7.83
C LYS A 85 3.70 2.18 -8.25
N THR A 86 3.30 1.94 -9.51
CA THR A 86 2.01 2.40 -10.06
C THR A 86 0.89 1.36 -9.91
N ASP A 87 1.24 0.10 -9.65
CA ASP A 87 0.29 -0.98 -9.45
C ASP A 87 -0.14 -1.04 -7.98
N ASN A 88 -1.26 -0.39 -7.67
CA ASN A 88 -1.80 -0.30 -6.32
C ASN A 88 -2.91 -1.32 -6.07
N GLN A 89 -2.86 -2.51 -6.67
CA GLN A 89 -3.79 -3.60 -6.36
C GLN A 89 -3.59 -4.12 -4.94
N LEU A 90 -4.68 -4.50 -4.27
CA LEU A 90 -4.62 -4.99 -2.88
C LEU A 90 -3.63 -6.15 -2.73
N GLY A 91 -3.66 -7.13 -3.65
CA GLY A 91 -2.72 -8.25 -3.63
C GLY A 91 -1.27 -7.89 -3.96
N ASN A 92 -1.00 -6.69 -4.47
CA ASN A 92 0.34 -6.21 -4.75
C ASN A 92 0.93 -5.39 -3.59
N LEU A 93 0.16 -5.09 -2.55
CA LEU A 93 0.60 -4.28 -1.42
C LEU A 93 0.77 -5.15 -0.18
N ARG A 94 1.80 -4.87 0.61
CA ARG A 94 2.04 -5.55 1.89
C ARG A 94 2.63 -4.63 2.94
N TRP A 95 2.29 -4.88 4.20
CA TRP A 95 2.94 -4.28 5.35
C TRP A 95 4.32 -4.93 5.56
N VAL A 96 5.36 -4.12 5.70
CA VAL A 96 6.74 -4.56 5.88
C VAL A 96 7.45 -3.70 6.92
N THR A 97 8.46 -4.29 7.53
CA THR A 97 9.40 -3.56 8.40
C THR A 97 10.33 -2.65 7.57
N PRO A 98 10.90 -1.59 8.15
CA PRO A 98 11.86 -0.74 7.45
C PRO A 98 13.08 -1.48 6.89
N SER A 99 13.55 -2.52 7.60
CA SER A 99 14.69 -3.35 7.16
C SER A 99 14.32 -4.16 5.91
N GLN A 100 13.15 -4.80 5.89
CA GLN A 100 12.64 -5.52 4.73
C GLN A 100 12.47 -4.61 3.51
N ASN A 101 11.93 -3.40 3.68
CA ASN A 101 11.78 -2.46 2.58
C ASN A 101 13.14 -2.00 2.01
N ASN A 102 14.15 -1.80 2.88
CA ASN A 102 15.49 -1.41 2.44
C ASN A 102 16.19 -2.53 1.65
N LEU A 103 15.96 -3.80 1.98
CA LEU A 103 16.47 -4.92 1.19
C LEU A 103 15.96 -4.86 -0.25
N ASN A 104 14.69 -4.46 -0.46
CA ASN A 104 14.11 -4.35 -1.80
C ASN A 104 14.71 -3.21 -2.62
N LYS A 105 15.15 -2.11 -1.98
CA LYS A 105 15.85 -1.01 -2.65
C LYS A 105 17.26 -1.40 -3.12
N GLY A 106 17.93 -2.30 -2.41
CA GLY A 106 19.32 -2.69 -2.69
C GLY A 106 19.50 -3.71 -3.83
N GLN A 107 18.42 -4.29 -4.36
CA GLN A 107 18.52 -5.39 -5.33
C GLN A 107 18.86 -4.95 -6.76
N TYR A 108 18.83 -3.65 -7.07
CA TYR A 108 19.28 -3.15 -8.38
C TYR A 108 20.77 -3.42 -8.66
N HIS A 109 21.56 -3.82 -7.65
CA HIS A 109 22.99 -4.13 -7.79
C HIS A 109 23.39 -5.57 -7.47
N ARG A 110 22.43 -6.47 -7.19
CA ARG A 110 22.73 -7.88 -6.83
C ARG A 110 21.91 -8.86 -7.67
N ASN A 111 22.17 -8.88 -8.97
CA ASN A 111 21.57 -9.79 -9.94
C ASN A 111 21.95 -11.28 -9.74
N ASN A 112 21.98 -11.84 -8.52
CA ASN A 112 22.19 -13.30 -8.40
C ASN A 112 21.90 -13.98 -7.04
N ILE A 113 20.94 -13.55 -6.24
CA ILE A 113 20.54 -14.35 -5.06
C ILE A 113 19.02 -14.38 -4.94
N GLU A 114 18.41 -15.46 -5.41
CA GLU A 114 17.04 -15.83 -5.05
C GLU A 114 16.98 -16.06 -3.54
N GLN A 115 16.33 -15.16 -2.81
CA GLN A 115 16.06 -15.38 -1.39
C GLN A 115 14.68 -16.03 -1.24
N ILE A 116 14.71 -17.33 -1.01
CA ILE A 116 13.58 -18.13 -0.54
C ILE A 116 13.21 -17.58 0.84
N TYR A 117 11.99 -17.09 0.99
CA TYR A 117 11.44 -16.72 2.31
C TYR A 117 11.28 -18.02 3.11
N VAL A 118 12.21 -18.30 4.03
CA VAL A 118 12.03 -19.35 5.03
C VAL A 118 11.16 -18.73 6.13
N ASN A 119 9.88 -19.08 6.14
CA ASN A 119 8.93 -18.62 7.17
C ASN A 119 8.90 -19.51 8.42
N ASP A 120 9.76 -20.53 8.52
CA ASP A 120 9.77 -21.43 9.69
C ASP A 120 11.21 -21.56 10.20
N ILE A 121 11.61 -20.66 11.11
CA ILE A 121 12.64 -21.02 12.08
C ILE A 121 11.86 -21.67 13.22
N ASP A 122 11.84 -22.99 13.22
CA ASP A 122 11.36 -23.79 14.34
C ASP A 122 12.09 -23.35 15.62
N ASP A 123 11.34 -23.25 16.71
CA ASP A 123 11.74 -22.70 18.01
C ASP A 123 12.71 -23.61 18.80
N GLU A 124 13.54 -24.40 18.11
CA GLU A 124 14.54 -25.31 18.71
C GLU A 124 15.97 -24.76 18.60
N SER A 125 16.14 -23.46 18.79
CA SER A 125 17.48 -22.87 18.98
C SER A 125 17.67 -22.45 20.42
N ILE A 126 18.20 -23.36 21.26
CA ILE A 126 19.20 -23.14 22.33
C ILE A 126 19.50 -24.51 22.96
N VAL A 127 20.71 -25.03 22.74
CA VAL A 127 21.57 -25.55 23.81
C VAL A 127 23.02 -25.24 23.44
N VAL A 128 23.61 -24.25 24.11
CA VAL A 128 25.07 -24.09 24.15
C VAL A 128 25.57 -25.08 25.20
N ASN A 129 26.44 -26.01 24.81
CA ASN A 129 27.18 -26.86 25.74
C ASN A 129 28.58 -26.29 25.96
#